data_AF-A0A9P5ZW44-F1
#
_entry.id   AF-A0A9P5ZW44-F1
#
_cell.length_a   1.000
_cell.length_b   1.000
_cell.length_c   1.000
_cell.angle_alpha   90.00
_cell.angle_beta   90.00
_cell.angle_gamma   90.00
#
_symmetry.space_group_name_H-M   'P 1'
#
loop_
_entity.id
_entity.type
_entity.pdbx_description
1 polymer ?
#
loop_
_entity_poly.entity_id
_entity_poly.type
_entity_poly.pdbx_seq_one_letter_code
_entity_poly.pdbx_strand_id
1 'polypeptide(L)'
;MAPQEKVTTDQKTYLMNLMDSYLETKKNGGFAKFWAMAYQEWFKLWLEQEDTSIKDESEQKEALTQAIKKRQQTWFRNHTVQKPKPIQVTAPKVQKAKCSPQLLEAYSNQYYNTQVAMNVAAILEKGDVLQGKHLAVIREQVEAAFNKETPKFQEDFAAIHAKILKDHAIARKKAKEEANLITPMSYEAYIVSL
;
A
#
# COMPACT_ATOMS: atom_id res chain seq x y z
N MET A 1 27.96 -14.02 -1.49
CA MET A 1 28.67 -12.92 -2.17
C MET A 1 28.11 -11.61 -1.62
N ALA A 2 28.96 -10.70 -1.14
CA ALA A 2 28.48 -9.39 -0.69
C ALA A 2 27.93 -8.59 -1.89
N PRO A 3 26.87 -7.78 -1.72
CA PRO A 3 26.39 -6.91 -2.79
C PRO A 3 27.53 -6.03 -3.29
N GLN A 4 27.70 -5.91 -4.61
CA GLN A 4 28.70 -5.00 -5.17
C GLN A 4 28.41 -3.56 -4.70
N GLU A 5 29.37 -2.92 -4.04
CA GLU A 5 29.25 -1.53 -3.63
C GLU A 5 29.09 -0.66 -4.89
N LYS A 6 27.97 0.06 -4.99
CA LYS A 6 27.62 0.89 -6.16
C LYS A 6 28.44 2.20 -6.25
N VAL A 7 29.47 2.33 -5.43
CA VAL A 7 30.19 3.57 -5.14
C VAL A 7 31.67 3.20 -5.01
N THR A 8 32.56 3.95 -5.66
CA THR A 8 34.01 3.74 -5.52
C THR A 8 34.50 4.16 -4.12
N THR A 9 35.71 3.76 -3.74
CA THR A 9 36.32 4.14 -2.45
C THR A 9 36.38 5.65 -2.25
N ASP A 10 36.71 6.41 -3.29
CA ASP A 10 36.84 7.87 -3.23
C ASP A 10 35.48 8.57 -3.14
N GLN A 11 34.49 8.02 -3.84
CA GLN A 11 33.11 8.50 -3.73
C GLN A 11 32.54 8.21 -2.33
N LYS A 12 32.92 7.07 -1.73
CA LYS A 12 32.48 6.68 -0.39
C LYS A 12 33.05 7.60 0.68
N THR A 13 34.35 7.93 0.61
CA THR A 13 34.97 8.88 1.55
C THR A 13 34.33 10.26 1.44
N TYR A 14 34.05 10.73 0.23
CA TYR A 14 33.33 11.98 0.03
C TYR A 14 31.92 11.98 0.65
N LEU A 15 31.12 10.95 0.40
CA LEU A 15 29.77 10.86 0.97
C LEU A 15 29.79 10.71 2.50
N MET A 16 30.81 10.03 3.06
CA MET A 16 31.03 9.96 4.50
C MET A 16 31.36 11.33 5.11
N ASN A 17 32.21 12.12 4.44
CA ASN A 17 32.54 13.48 4.90
C ASN A 17 31.32 14.42 4.91
N LEU A 18 30.35 14.21 4.03
CA LEU A 18 29.09 14.96 3.99
C LEU A 18 28.02 14.46 4.98
N MET A 19 28.27 13.36 5.70
CA MET A 19 27.26 12.73 6.56
C MET A 19 26.78 13.64 7.68
N ASP A 20 27.68 14.37 8.33
CA ASP A 20 27.32 15.25 9.45
C ASP A 20 26.45 16.42 8.97
N SER A 21 26.83 17.05 7.86
CA SER A 21 26.04 18.09 7.21
C SER A 21 24.66 17.59 6.76
N TYR A 22 24.58 16.35 6.26
CA TYR A 22 23.31 15.71 5.91
C TYR A 22 22.40 15.52 7.14
N LEU A 23 22.96 15.10 8.27
CA LEU A 23 22.20 14.90 9.52
C LEU A 23 21.72 16.22 10.12
N GLU A 24 22.52 17.29 10.05
CA GLU A 24 22.13 18.62 10.48
C GLU A 24 21.01 19.20 9.62
N THR A 25 21.14 19.14 8.30
CA THR A 25 20.10 19.63 7.39
C THR A 25 18.81 18.82 7.48
N LYS A 26 18.90 17.52 7.81
CA LYS A 26 17.73 16.67 8.13
C LYS A 26 16.99 17.12 9.38
N LYS A 27 17.68 17.62 10.41
CA LYS A 27 17.04 18.17 11.62
C LYS A 27 16.38 19.51 11.33
N ASN A 28 17.02 20.34 10.50
CA ASN A 28 16.62 21.73 10.26
C ASN A 28 15.69 21.92 9.03
N GLY A 29 15.34 20.84 8.32
CA GLY A 29 14.47 20.88 7.13
C GLY A 29 15.11 21.51 5.88
N GLY A 30 16.44 21.65 5.85
CA GLY A 30 17.20 22.40 4.84
C GLY A 30 17.71 21.58 3.64
N PHE A 31 17.01 20.53 3.23
CA PHE A 31 17.54 19.55 2.26
C PHE A 31 17.87 20.14 0.88
N ALA A 32 17.09 21.10 0.39
CA ALA A 32 17.30 21.65 -0.95
C ALA A 32 18.69 22.28 -1.13
N LYS A 33 19.18 23.00 -0.10
CA LYS A 33 20.51 23.64 -0.12
C LYS A 33 21.63 22.62 -0.01
N PHE A 34 21.46 21.62 0.86
CA PHE A 34 22.42 20.52 1.00
C PHE A 34 22.63 19.79 -0.32
N TRP A 35 21.53 19.37 -0.97
CA TRP A 35 21.61 18.63 -2.22
C TRP A 35 22.20 19.45 -3.36
N ALA A 36 21.87 20.75 -3.45
CA ALA A 36 22.48 21.62 -4.45
C ALA A 36 24.01 21.67 -4.32
N MET A 37 24.53 21.82 -3.10
CA MET A 37 25.98 21.83 -2.83
C MET A 37 26.62 20.45 -3.08
N ALA A 38 26.03 19.39 -2.53
CA ALA A 38 26.56 18.02 -2.70
C ALA A 38 26.62 17.58 -4.17
N TYR A 39 25.61 17.94 -4.98
CA TYR A 39 25.63 17.62 -6.41
C TYR A 39 26.65 18.47 -7.18
N GLN A 40 26.74 19.77 -6.88
CA GLN A 40 27.71 20.65 -7.56
C GLN A 40 29.15 20.17 -7.38
N GLU A 41 29.53 19.77 -6.17
CA GLU A 41 30.86 19.22 -5.91
C GLU A 41 31.03 17.82 -6.50
N TRP A 42 30.01 16.97 -6.44
CA TRP A 42 30.06 15.65 -7.05
C TRP A 42 30.34 15.70 -8.55
N PHE A 43 29.64 16.56 -9.29
CA PHE A 43 29.83 16.70 -10.74
C PHE A 43 31.17 17.34 -11.11
N LYS A 44 31.81 18.09 -10.19
CA LYS A 44 33.17 18.60 -10.39
C LYS A 44 34.23 17.51 -10.24
N LEU A 45 34.02 16.60 -9.29
CA LEU A 45 34.99 15.56 -8.94
C LEU A 45 34.87 14.31 -9.83
N TRP A 46 33.67 13.97 -10.27
CA TRP A 46 33.41 12.80 -11.10
C TRP A 46 32.64 13.18 -12.36
N LEU A 47 33.34 13.11 -13.50
CA LEU A 47 32.74 13.13 -14.83
C LEU A 47 32.24 11.71 -15.12
N GLU A 48 30.97 11.44 -14.83
CA GLU A 48 30.37 10.15 -15.16
C GLU A 48 30.16 10.03 -16.67
N GLN A 49 30.47 8.84 -17.21
CA GLN A 49 30.35 8.57 -18.65
C GLN A 49 28.88 8.55 -19.06
N GLU A 50 28.57 9.26 -20.14
CA GLU A 50 27.23 9.36 -20.69
C GLU A 50 26.81 8.02 -21.34
N ASP A 51 25.54 7.64 -21.19
CA ASP A 51 25.01 6.37 -21.73
C ASP A 51 24.82 6.49 -23.24
N THR A 52 25.79 6.00 -24.03
CA THR A 52 25.82 6.08 -25.50
C THR A 52 24.60 5.47 -26.23
N SER A 53 23.70 4.79 -25.50
CA SER A 53 22.46 4.22 -26.05
C SER A 53 21.37 5.27 -26.32
N ILE A 54 21.42 6.42 -25.63
CA ILE A 54 20.44 7.49 -25.77
C ILE A 54 20.87 8.40 -26.94
N LYS A 55 20.00 8.56 -27.94
CA LYS A 55 20.31 9.33 -29.17
C LYS A 55 20.19 10.84 -29.00
N ASP A 56 19.46 11.30 -27.98
CA ASP A 56 19.28 12.71 -27.67
C ASP A 56 20.19 13.12 -26.49
N GLU A 57 21.12 14.03 -26.75
CA GLU A 57 22.10 14.51 -25.77
C GLU A 57 21.45 15.21 -24.55
N SER A 58 20.28 15.82 -24.74
CA SER A 58 19.58 16.51 -23.64
C SER A 58 18.94 15.49 -22.69
N GLU A 59 18.25 14.50 -23.24
CA GLU A 59 17.59 13.44 -22.46
C GLU A 59 18.64 12.56 -21.74
N GLN A 60 19.80 12.35 -22.37
CA GLN A 60 20.91 11.60 -21.80
C GLN A 60 21.49 12.27 -20.55
N LYS A 61 21.72 13.59 -20.61
CA LYS A 61 22.22 14.37 -19.47
C LYS A 61 21.21 14.41 -18.32
N GLU A 62 19.93 14.55 -18.64
CA GLU A 62 18.87 14.50 -17.63
C GLU A 62 18.75 13.14 -16.97
N ALA A 63 18.76 12.05 -17.75
CA ALA A 63 18.71 10.68 -17.23
C ALA A 63 19.91 10.38 -16.32
N LEU A 64 21.12 10.78 -16.72
CA LEU A 64 22.34 10.59 -15.94
C LEU A 64 22.28 11.36 -14.62
N THR A 65 21.89 12.64 -14.66
CA THR A 65 21.77 13.45 -13.44
C THR A 65 20.74 12.87 -12.48
N GLN A 66 19.59 12.38 -12.97
CA GLN A 66 18.57 11.73 -12.14
C GLN A 66 19.07 10.43 -11.51
N ALA A 67 19.80 9.61 -12.26
CA ALA A 67 20.38 8.36 -11.75
C ALA A 67 21.36 8.63 -10.60
N ILE A 68 22.22 9.64 -10.75
CA ILE A 68 23.19 10.07 -9.74
C ILE A 68 22.48 10.60 -8.48
N LYS A 69 21.48 11.47 -8.67
CA LYS A 69 20.67 12.00 -7.57
C LYS A 69 20.04 10.87 -6.75
N LYS A 70 19.42 9.90 -7.43
CA LYS A 70 18.79 8.74 -6.80
C LYS A 70 19.81 7.88 -6.07
N ARG A 71 20.97 7.60 -6.67
CA ARG A 71 22.05 6.81 -6.05
C ARG A 71 22.52 7.44 -4.75
N GLN A 72 22.81 8.75 -4.74
CA GLN A 72 23.26 9.44 -3.53
C GLN A 72 22.17 9.49 -2.45
N GLN A 73 20.92 9.82 -2.81
CA GLN A 73 19.81 9.84 -1.85
C GLN A 73 19.58 8.47 -1.20
N THR A 74 19.61 7.41 -2.00
CA THR A 74 19.51 6.04 -1.48
C THR A 74 20.70 5.69 -0.59
N TRP A 75 21.92 6.12 -0.96
CA TRP A 75 23.10 5.92 -0.13
C TRP A 75 22.94 6.57 1.25
N PHE A 76 22.63 7.86 1.32
CA PHE A 76 22.44 8.56 2.60
C PHE A 76 21.30 7.93 3.42
N ARG A 77 20.17 7.56 2.81
CA ARG A 77 19.06 6.89 3.51
C ARG A 77 19.48 5.55 4.13
N ASN A 78 20.27 4.75 3.42
CA ASN A 78 20.70 3.44 3.87
C ASN A 78 21.80 3.52 4.93
N HIS A 79 22.62 4.57 4.90
CA HIS A 79 23.77 4.75 5.79
C HIS A 79 23.47 5.67 6.97
N THR A 80 22.30 6.31 7.02
CA THR A 80 21.80 6.88 8.28
C THR A 80 21.41 5.76 9.21
N VAL A 81 21.90 5.81 10.46
CA VAL A 81 21.52 4.90 11.53
C VAL A 81 19.99 4.80 11.56
N GLN A 82 19.46 3.63 11.21
CA GLN A 82 18.03 3.38 11.34
C GLN A 82 17.72 3.54 12.82
N LYS A 83 16.92 4.56 13.17
CA LYS A 83 16.39 4.64 14.53
C LYS A 83 15.68 3.30 14.79
N PRO A 84 16.02 2.57 15.86
CA PRO A 84 15.25 1.39 16.21
C PRO A 84 13.80 1.84 16.28
N LYS A 85 12.94 1.25 15.44
CA LYS A 85 11.50 1.50 15.56
C LYS A 85 11.14 1.07 16.98
N PRO A 86 10.54 1.94 17.81
CA PRO A 86 10.10 1.49 19.12
C PRO A 86 9.22 0.26 18.90
N ILE A 87 9.47 -0.81 19.66
CA ILE A 87 8.58 -1.96 19.71
C ILE A 87 7.25 -1.40 20.22
N GLN A 88 6.34 -1.09 19.29
CA GLN A 88 5.00 -0.72 19.66
C GLN A 88 4.36 -2.01 20.15
N VAL A 89 4.19 -2.13 21.46
CA VAL A 89 3.28 -3.11 22.06
C VAL A 89 1.90 -2.70 21.56
N THR A 90 1.52 -3.22 20.39
CA THR A 90 0.21 -2.96 19.82
C THR A 90 -0.80 -3.63 20.72
N ALA A 91 -1.64 -2.82 21.38
CA ALA A 91 -2.81 -3.31 22.06
C ALA A 91 -3.59 -4.29 21.16
N PRO A 92 -4.19 -5.35 21.71
CA PRO A 92 -5.00 -6.27 20.94
C PRO A 92 -6.06 -5.46 20.18
N LYS A 93 -5.97 -5.47 18.85
CA LYS A 93 -6.89 -4.72 17.99
C LYS A 93 -8.27 -5.33 18.17
N VAL A 94 -9.18 -4.58 18.79
CA VAL A 94 -10.60 -4.93 18.83
C VAL A 94 -11.09 -5.05 17.38
N GLN A 95 -11.42 -6.26 16.95
CA GLN A 95 -11.96 -6.48 15.63
C GLN A 95 -13.34 -5.82 15.57
N LYS A 96 -13.45 -4.73 14.81
CA LYS A 96 -14.74 -4.06 14.61
C LYS A 96 -15.71 -5.04 13.92
N ALA A 97 -16.92 -5.13 14.42
CA ALA A 97 -17.94 -5.95 13.80
C ALA A 97 -18.22 -5.48 12.36
N LYS A 98 -18.28 -6.41 11.41
CA LYS A 98 -18.51 -6.11 10.00
C LYS A 98 -19.91 -5.54 9.77
N CYS A 99 -20.02 -4.63 8.80
CA CYS A 99 -21.33 -4.21 8.27
C CYS A 99 -22.09 -5.42 7.71
N SER A 100 -23.41 -5.37 7.78
CA SER A 100 -24.31 -6.42 7.30
C SER A 100 -24.49 -6.21 5.80
N PRO A 101 -24.33 -7.26 4.98
CA PRO A 101 -24.39 -7.12 3.53
C PRO A 101 -25.80 -6.74 3.08
N GLN A 102 -25.88 -5.90 2.05
CA GLN A 102 -27.12 -5.64 1.33
C GLN A 102 -27.56 -6.89 0.54
N LEU A 103 -28.81 -6.95 0.07
CA LEU A 103 -29.35 -8.12 -0.64
C LEU A 103 -28.49 -8.49 -1.85
N LEU A 104 -28.20 -7.51 -2.71
CA LEU A 104 -27.38 -7.71 -3.91
C LEU A 104 -25.92 -8.07 -3.56
N GLU A 105 -25.38 -7.53 -2.47
CA GLU A 105 -24.04 -7.90 -1.99
C GLU A 105 -24.01 -9.35 -1.48
N ALA A 106 -25.06 -9.79 -0.78
CA ALA A 106 -25.21 -11.17 -0.36
C ALA A 106 -25.35 -12.11 -1.56
N TYR A 107 -26.10 -11.71 -2.60
CA TYR A 107 -26.21 -12.45 -3.85
C TYR A 107 -24.86 -12.55 -4.55
N SER A 108 -24.13 -11.44 -4.70
CA SER A 108 -22.80 -11.46 -5.31
C SER A 108 -21.85 -12.35 -4.52
N ASN A 109 -21.86 -12.30 -3.19
CA ASN A 109 -20.95 -13.12 -2.39
C ASN A 109 -21.15 -14.63 -2.61
N GLN A 110 -22.37 -15.08 -2.93
CA GLN A 110 -22.68 -16.49 -3.16
C GLN A 110 -22.54 -16.90 -4.64
N TYR A 111 -22.94 -16.02 -5.57
CA TYR A 111 -23.10 -16.36 -6.98
C TYR A 111 -22.19 -15.55 -7.92
N TYR A 112 -21.21 -14.82 -7.40
CA TYR A 112 -20.33 -14.00 -8.25
C TYR A 112 -19.60 -14.86 -9.28
N ASN A 113 -18.92 -15.92 -8.85
CA ASN A 113 -18.11 -16.76 -9.73
C ASN A 113 -18.95 -17.48 -10.79
N THR A 114 -20.22 -17.79 -10.50
CA THR A 114 -21.08 -18.58 -11.38
C THR A 114 -21.90 -17.71 -12.34
N GLN A 115 -22.47 -16.60 -11.88
CA GLN A 115 -23.43 -15.81 -12.66
C GLN A 115 -22.90 -14.44 -13.11
N VAL A 116 -21.99 -13.83 -12.34
CA VAL A 116 -21.61 -12.41 -12.52
C VAL A 116 -20.23 -12.27 -13.17
N ALA A 117 -19.28 -13.10 -12.78
CA ALA A 117 -17.87 -12.98 -13.14
C ALA A 117 -17.64 -13.02 -14.65
N MET A 118 -18.35 -13.91 -15.37
CA MET A 118 -18.26 -14.01 -16.82
C MET A 118 -18.70 -12.71 -17.52
N ASN A 119 -19.79 -12.11 -17.06
CA ASN A 119 -20.31 -10.86 -17.64
C ASN A 119 -19.38 -9.68 -17.35
N VAL A 120 -18.81 -9.63 -16.14
CA VAL A 120 -17.83 -8.60 -15.76
C VAL A 120 -16.55 -8.72 -16.58
N ALA A 121 -16.02 -9.94 -16.73
CA ALA A 121 -14.83 -10.19 -17.55
C ALA A 121 -15.05 -9.78 -19.02
N ALA A 122 -16.19 -10.14 -19.60
CA ALA A 122 -16.53 -9.78 -20.97
C ALA A 122 -16.64 -8.26 -21.20
N ILE A 123 -16.98 -7.47 -20.18
CA ILE A 123 -17.02 -6.00 -20.27
C ILE A 123 -15.62 -5.40 -20.11
N LEU A 124 -14.79 -5.98 -19.25
CA LEU A 124 -13.42 -5.50 -19.03
C LEU A 124 -12.51 -5.79 -20.22
N GLU A 125 -12.66 -6.95 -20.85
CA GLU A 125 -11.90 -7.31 -22.06
C GLU A 125 -12.19 -6.38 -23.24
N LYS A 126 -13.39 -5.80 -23.31
CA LYS A 126 -13.75 -4.81 -24.35
C LYS A 126 -13.04 -3.46 -24.16
N GLY A 127 -12.37 -3.22 -23.03
CA GLY A 127 -11.61 -2.00 -22.78
C GLY A 127 -12.45 -0.75 -22.55
N ASP A 128 -13.79 -0.87 -22.48
CA ASP A 128 -14.72 0.27 -22.34
C ASP A 128 -14.75 0.90 -20.93
N VAL A 129 -14.03 0.33 -19.95
CA VAL A 129 -14.12 0.75 -18.55
C VAL A 129 -12.94 1.65 -18.18
N LEU A 130 -13.23 2.94 -17.94
CA LEU A 130 -12.25 3.87 -17.35
C LEU A 130 -11.74 3.35 -15.99
N GLN A 131 -10.45 3.53 -15.76
CA GLN A 131 -9.80 3.21 -14.49
C GLN A 131 -10.53 3.92 -13.34
N GLY A 132 -11.12 3.14 -12.42
CA GLY A 132 -11.94 3.64 -11.30
C GLY A 132 -13.44 3.35 -11.41
N LYS A 133 -13.97 2.96 -12.58
CA LYS A 133 -15.39 2.58 -12.76
C LYS A 133 -15.67 1.09 -12.59
N HIS A 134 -14.66 0.28 -12.31
CA HIS A 134 -14.76 -1.18 -12.20
C HIS A 134 -15.84 -1.65 -11.20
N LEU A 135 -15.91 -1.03 -10.02
CA LEU A 135 -16.92 -1.40 -9.01
C LEU A 135 -18.35 -1.05 -9.43
N ALA A 136 -18.53 0.01 -10.24
CA ALA A 136 -19.85 0.36 -10.78
C ALA A 136 -20.33 -0.71 -11.75
N VAL A 137 -19.44 -1.15 -12.66
CA VAL A 137 -19.73 -2.24 -13.59
C VAL A 137 -20.13 -3.52 -12.86
N ILE A 138 -19.38 -3.89 -11.80
CA ILE A 138 -19.75 -5.06 -11.00
C ILE A 138 -21.15 -4.91 -10.42
N ARG A 139 -21.49 -3.76 -9.82
CA ARG A 139 -22.82 -3.55 -9.23
C ARG A 139 -23.94 -3.65 -10.27
N GLU A 140 -23.76 -3.02 -11.43
CA GLU A 140 -24.73 -3.09 -12.53
C GLU A 140 -24.92 -4.51 -13.03
N GLN A 141 -23.83 -5.29 -13.17
CA GLN A 141 -23.92 -6.69 -13.60
C GLN A 141 -24.53 -7.61 -12.54
N VAL A 142 -24.28 -7.34 -11.25
CA VAL A 142 -24.93 -8.07 -10.15
C VAL A 142 -26.43 -7.82 -10.16
N GLU A 143 -26.86 -6.56 -10.31
CA GLU A 143 -28.28 -6.20 -10.38
C GLU A 143 -28.95 -6.80 -11.63
N ALA A 144 -28.30 -6.71 -12.79
CA ALA A 144 -28.79 -7.32 -14.01
C ALA A 144 -28.89 -8.85 -13.93
N ALA A 145 -27.93 -9.51 -13.28
CA ALA A 145 -27.97 -10.96 -13.05
C ALA A 145 -29.11 -11.33 -12.11
N PHE A 146 -29.26 -10.63 -10.98
CA PHE A 146 -30.33 -10.88 -10.00
C PHE A 146 -31.72 -10.67 -10.60
N ASN A 147 -31.91 -9.63 -11.42
CA ASN A 147 -33.18 -9.34 -12.07
C ASN A 147 -33.56 -10.33 -13.18
N LYS A 148 -32.58 -11.08 -13.72
CA LYS A 148 -32.84 -12.16 -14.69
C LYS A 148 -33.27 -13.47 -14.02
N GLU A 149 -33.02 -13.63 -12.73
CA GLU A 149 -33.46 -14.81 -11.99
C GLU A 149 -34.99 -14.89 -11.91
N THR A 150 -35.50 -16.10 -11.69
CA THR A 150 -36.95 -16.29 -11.53
C THR A 150 -37.49 -15.55 -10.30
N PRO A 151 -38.73 -15.04 -10.33
CA PRO A 151 -39.33 -14.36 -9.17
C PRO A 151 -39.33 -15.24 -7.91
N LYS A 152 -39.56 -16.54 -8.09
CA LYS A 152 -39.52 -17.52 -7.00
C LYS A 152 -38.13 -17.60 -6.36
N PHE A 153 -37.07 -17.62 -7.16
CA PHE A 153 -35.70 -17.60 -6.65
C PHE A 153 -35.42 -16.31 -5.87
N GLN A 154 -35.89 -15.15 -6.36
CA GLN A 154 -35.70 -13.87 -5.66
C GLN A 154 -36.38 -13.87 -4.28
N GLU A 155 -37.59 -14.43 -4.18
CA GLU A 155 -38.30 -14.60 -2.90
C GLU A 155 -37.56 -15.55 -1.95
N ASP A 156 -37.15 -16.72 -2.45
CA ASP A 156 -36.38 -17.70 -1.69
C ASP A 156 -35.06 -17.10 -1.21
N PHE A 157 -34.39 -16.32 -2.06
CA PHE A 157 -33.15 -15.64 -1.75
C PHE A 157 -33.33 -14.51 -0.73
N ALA A 158 -34.45 -13.78 -0.79
CA ALA A 158 -34.78 -12.79 0.24
C ALA A 158 -34.95 -13.45 1.63
N ALA A 159 -35.50 -14.66 1.69
CA ALA A 159 -35.57 -15.43 2.93
C ALA A 159 -34.19 -15.89 3.42
N ILE A 160 -33.28 -16.26 2.50
CA ILE A 160 -31.88 -16.55 2.84
C ILE A 160 -31.17 -15.29 3.36
N HIS A 161 -31.36 -14.14 2.71
CA HIS A 161 -30.78 -12.87 3.14
C HIS A 161 -31.26 -12.46 4.53
N ALA A 162 -32.54 -12.68 4.85
CA ALA A 162 -33.07 -12.45 6.19
C ALA A 162 -32.37 -13.31 7.27
N LYS A 163 -31.95 -14.54 6.93
CA LYS A 163 -31.14 -15.38 7.84
C LYS A 163 -29.73 -14.79 8.02
N ILE A 164 -29.08 -14.38 6.93
CA ILE A 164 -27.75 -13.73 6.97
C ILE A 164 -27.78 -12.49 7.86
N LEU A 165 -28.84 -11.67 7.78
CA LEU A 165 -28.99 -10.49 8.63
C LEU A 165 -29.10 -10.85 10.12
N LYS A 166 -29.80 -11.93 10.46
CA LYS A 166 -29.89 -12.43 11.85
C LYS A 166 -28.53 -12.90 12.35
N ASP A 167 -27.78 -13.65 11.54
CA ASP A 167 -26.46 -14.14 11.90
C ASP A 167 -25.47 -12.98 12.14
N HIS A 168 -25.49 -11.97 11.28
CA HIS A 168 -24.70 -10.75 11.47
C HIS A 168 -25.10 -9.98 12.73
N ALA A 169 -26.39 -9.95 13.10
CA ALA A 169 -26.84 -9.31 14.32
C ALA A 169 -26.33 -10.05 15.57
N ILE A 170 -26.34 -11.38 15.56
CA ILE A 170 -25.78 -12.22 16.64
C ILE A 170 -24.27 -11.99 16.74
N ALA A 171 -23.54 -12.03 15.62
CA ALA A 171 -22.10 -11.79 15.60
C ALA A 171 -21.73 -10.40 16.12
N ARG A 172 -22.53 -9.37 15.82
CA ARG A 172 -22.34 -8.01 16.37
C ARG A 172 -22.52 -7.95 17.88
N LYS A 173 -23.54 -8.64 18.42
CA LYS A 173 -23.74 -8.71 19.88
C LYS A 173 -22.54 -9.37 20.55
N LYS A 174 -22.11 -10.52 20.03
CA LYS A 174 -20.93 -11.24 20.53
C LYS A 174 -19.65 -10.39 20.48
N ALA A 175 -19.39 -9.73 19.35
CA ALA A 175 -18.23 -8.84 19.20
C ALA A 175 -18.27 -7.65 20.17
N LYS A 176 -19.46 -7.14 20.50
CA LYS A 176 -19.64 -6.08 21.50
C LYS A 176 -19.37 -6.60 22.92
N GLU A 177 -19.82 -7.81 23.24
CA GLU A 177 -19.53 -8.48 24.51
C GLU A 177 -18.03 -8.74 24.67
N GLU A 178 -17.37 -9.27 23.63
CA GLU A 178 -15.92 -9.47 23.60
C GLU A 178 -15.14 -8.16 23.75
N ALA A 179 -15.58 -7.09 23.08
CA ALA A 179 -14.97 -5.77 23.24
C ALA A 179 -15.12 -5.21 24.66
N ASN A 180 -16.24 -5.48 25.33
CA ASN A 180 -16.46 -5.06 26.72
C ASN A 180 -15.60 -5.85 27.72
N LEU A 181 -15.17 -7.07 27.38
CA LEU A 181 -14.29 -7.90 28.22
C LEU A 181 -12.83 -7.43 28.20
N ILE A 182 -12.42 -6.68 27.16
CA ILE A 182 -11.10 -6.06 27.06
C ILE A 182 -11.05 -4.83 27.99
N THR A 183 -10.85 -5.11 29.27
CA THR A 183 -10.72 -4.11 30.35
C THR A 183 -9.25 -3.87 30.70
N PRO A 184 -8.88 -2.76 31.36
CA PRO A 184 -7.49 -2.49 31.79
C PRO A 184 -6.83 -3.68 32.54
N MET A 185 -7.61 -4.44 33.31
CA MET A 185 -7.17 -5.65 34.01
C MET A 185 -6.74 -6.79 33.06
N SER A 186 -7.34 -6.90 31.87
CA SER A 186 -6.96 -7.89 30.86
C SER A 186 -5.59 -7.58 30.23
N TYR A 187 -5.14 -6.32 30.28
CA TYR A 187 -3.79 -5.94 29.85
C TYR A 187 -2.73 -6.40 30.84
N GLU A 188 -3.00 -6.29 32.14
CA GLU A 188 -2.08 -6.75 33.19
C GLU A 188 -1.88 -8.28 33.12
N ALA A 189 -2.96 -9.03 32.91
CA ALA A 189 -2.89 -10.49 32.72
C ALA A 189 -2.08 -10.90 31.48
N TYR A 190 -2.20 -10.16 30.37
CA TYR A 190 -1.44 -10.43 29.15
C TYR A 190 0.06 -10.10 29.31
N ILE A 191 0.39 -9.01 30.00
CA ILE A 191 1.78 -8.62 30.28
C ILE A 191 2.48 -9.62 31.21
N VAL A 192 1.77 -10.21 32.18
CA VAL A 192 2.31 -11.24 33.09
C VAL A 192 2.52 -12.59 32.39
N SER A 193 1.85 -12.83 31.26
CA SER A 193 1.94 -14.09 30.50
C SER A 193 3.01 -14.11 29.40
N LEU A 194 3.71 -12.99 29.17
CA LEU A 194 4.84 -12.85 28.23
C LEU A 194 6.18 -13.08 28.95
#